data_AF-A0AAV9Y2W6-F1
#
_entry.id   AF-A0AAV9Y2W6-F1
#
_cell.length_a   1.000
_cell.length_b   1.000
_cell.length_c   1.000
_cell.angle_alpha   90.00
_cell.angle_beta   90.00
_cell.angle_gamma   90.00
#
_symmetry.space_group_name_H-M   'P 1'
#
loop_
_entity.id
_entity.type
_entity.pdbx_description
1 polymer ?
#
loop_
_entity_poly.entity_id
_entity_poly.type
_entity_poly.pdbx_seq_one_letter_code
_entity_poly.pdbx_strand_id
1 'polypeptide(L)'
;MTETKAINLHPRSPSEEECNSKRIKTNILRDETRIALLKQLEYYFSDENLKTDVFFQSNMRSDPKNRLYVEHIFNCSKVKDLGITKEEEIEETLEGHSNILLEKDEEGKLMIKLNKELPNLEKTVKQKNKSSMSGKDHHFGGCILKVTNLPENVSWSNVKDSLKEKLKNLVDSTQNLIRYVSQTTQNGTCFILLKPFKNDKTIVDNLELEFDSHKIVMTLVDQEEAKKVVSSVFPRHIQKEREKEFNKQKATFFSAPITIGGQSFASIEHLKRCLKEVIAQTKVDTIFDKENPIYKVLSSVLEYHPRYTEKCHNMHSICVKNHKNYLNKAENGNECEKVESENDANNKCFFIVRKTESGEDEYEDFSVNKCLQQLSRNPPQTSQKENKVENEQE
;
A
#
# COMPACT_ATOMS: atom_id res chain seq x y z
N MET A 1 -12.16 40.46 74.67
CA MET A 1 -13.01 40.47 73.46
C MET A 1 -12.06 40.24 72.31
N THR A 2 -12.03 39.12 71.59
CA THR A 2 -13.14 38.33 71.02
C THR A 2 -12.66 36.90 70.73
N GLU A 3 -13.58 35.95 70.85
CA GLU A 3 -13.42 34.51 70.66
C GLU A 3 -13.29 34.11 69.18
N THR A 4 -12.50 33.06 68.91
CA THR A 4 -12.47 32.34 67.63
C THR A 4 -13.26 31.04 67.78
N LYS A 5 -14.39 30.90 67.07
CA LYS A 5 -15.16 29.64 66.98
C LYS A 5 -14.93 28.97 65.62
N ALA A 6 -14.53 27.70 65.67
CA ALA A 6 -14.44 26.78 64.54
C ALA A 6 -15.84 26.30 64.11
N ILE A 7 -16.06 26.18 62.79
CA ILE A 7 -17.24 25.51 62.21
C ILE A 7 -16.76 24.25 61.50
N ASN A 8 -17.32 23.13 61.96
CA ASN A 8 -17.18 21.78 61.44
C ASN A 8 -18.26 21.57 60.35
N LEU A 9 -17.90 21.06 59.17
CA LEU A 9 -18.85 20.65 58.14
C LEU A 9 -18.59 19.18 57.76
N HIS A 10 -19.56 18.32 58.07
CA HIS A 10 -19.67 16.95 57.55
C HIS A 10 -20.07 16.96 56.05
N PRO A 11 -19.60 15.99 55.26
CA PRO A 11 -20.01 15.84 53.86
C PRO A 11 -21.40 15.20 53.75
N ARG A 12 -22.23 15.81 52.89
CA ARG A 12 -23.60 15.43 52.55
C ARG A 12 -23.58 14.25 51.57
N SER A 13 -24.38 13.21 51.83
CA SER A 13 -24.57 12.05 50.95
C SER A 13 -25.17 12.46 49.59
N PRO A 14 -24.80 11.80 48.48
CA PRO A 14 -25.30 12.15 47.15
C PRO A 14 -26.73 11.62 46.94
N SER A 15 -27.58 12.46 46.35
CA SER A 15 -28.98 12.21 46.01
C SER A 15 -29.14 11.35 44.75
N GLU A 16 -30.27 10.66 44.65
CA GLU A 16 -30.61 9.59 43.68
C GLU A 16 -30.64 10.02 42.18
N GLU A 17 -30.58 11.31 41.87
CA GLU A 17 -30.62 11.82 40.48
C GLU A 17 -29.31 11.60 39.69
N GLU A 18 -28.16 11.45 40.34
CA GLU A 18 -26.88 11.16 39.66
C GLU A 18 -26.78 9.72 39.11
N CYS A 19 -27.66 8.81 39.54
CA CYS A 19 -27.63 7.39 39.16
C CYS A 19 -28.18 7.16 37.73
N ASN A 20 -29.21 7.92 37.32
CA ASN A 20 -29.87 7.70 36.02
C ASN A 20 -29.06 8.22 34.83
N SER A 21 -28.38 9.36 34.96
CA SER A 21 -27.58 9.94 33.87
C SER A 21 -26.34 9.11 33.53
N LYS A 22 -25.76 8.39 34.50
CA LYS A 22 -24.63 7.47 34.30
C LYS A 22 -25.08 6.17 33.64
N ARG A 23 -26.30 5.70 33.92
CA ARG A 23 -26.92 4.50 33.30
C ARG A 23 -27.26 4.69 31.82
N ILE A 24 -27.72 5.89 31.43
CA ILE A 24 -28.07 6.20 30.03
C ILE A 24 -26.80 6.33 29.16
N LYS A 25 -25.77 7.04 29.63
CA LYS A 25 -24.49 7.17 28.89
C LYS A 25 -23.73 5.86 28.75
N THR A 26 -23.83 4.96 29.72
CA THR A 26 -23.20 3.63 29.66
C THR A 26 -23.94 2.67 28.73
N ASN A 27 -25.26 2.80 28.56
CA ASN A 27 -26.01 2.03 27.58
C ASN A 27 -25.75 2.48 26.13
N ILE A 28 -25.72 3.79 25.86
CA ILE A 28 -25.45 4.32 24.50
C ILE A 28 -24.06 3.88 23.99
N LEU A 29 -23.05 3.92 24.85
CA LEU A 29 -21.68 3.50 24.49
C LEU A 29 -21.60 2.00 24.19
N ARG A 30 -22.41 1.17 24.85
CA ARG A 30 -22.50 -0.28 24.59
C ARG A 30 -23.20 -0.57 23.27
N ASP A 31 -24.26 0.18 22.95
CA ASP A 31 -25.01 -0.01 21.71
C ASP A 31 -24.16 0.35 20.47
N GLU A 32 -23.40 1.45 20.54
CA GLU A 32 -22.45 1.81 19.47
C GLU A 32 -21.35 0.75 19.28
N THR A 33 -20.82 0.23 20.40
CA THR A 33 -19.80 -0.83 20.40
C THR A 33 -20.37 -2.13 19.81
N ARG A 34 -21.61 -2.48 20.17
CA ARG A 34 -22.33 -3.65 19.64
C ARG A 34 -22.57 -3.54 18.14
N ILE A 35 -22.98 -2.37 17.64
CA ILE A 35 -23.16 -2.13 16.21
C ILE A 35 -21.82 -2.23 15.47
N ALA A 36 -20.75 -1.68 16.04
CA ALA A 36 -19.41 -1.78 15.46
C ALA A 36 -18.91 -3.23 15.40
N LEU A 37 -19.14 -4.01 16.47
CA LEU A 37 -18.81 -5.43 16.54
C LEU A 37 -19.60 -6.22 15.49
N LEU A 38 -20.90 -5.99 15.36
CA LEU A 38 -21.75 -6.65 14.36
C LEU A 38 -21.23 -6.41 12.94
N LYS A 39 -20.99 -5.15 12.56
CA LYS A 39 -20.41 -4.79 11.25
C LYS A 39 -19.08 -5.46 11.01
N GLN A 40 -18.27 -5.61 12.06
CA GLN A 40 -16.96 -6.23 11.94
C GLN A 40 -17.06 -7.75 11.75
N LEU A 41 -18.01 -8.41 12.41
CA LEU A 41 -18.32 -9.82 12.21
C LEU A 41 -18.90 -10.08 10.82
N GLU A 42 -19.88 -9.28 10.37
CA GLU A 42 -20.41 -9.34 9.01
C GLU A 42 -19.32 -9.18 7.96
N TYR A 43 -18.38 -8.25 8.16
CA TYR A 43 -17.24 -8.09 7.26
C TYR A 43 -16.35 -9.35 7.23
N TYR A 44 -15.97 -9.90 8.38
CA TYR A 44 -15.11 -11.10 8.42
C TYR A 44 -15.74 -12.30 7.73
N PHE A 45 -17.05 -12.44 7.89
CA PHE A 45 -17.85 -13.54 7.34
C PHE A 45 -18.51 -13.21 6.00
N SER A 46 -18.20 -12.05 5.40
CA SER A 46 -18.68 -11.69 4.07
C SER A 46 -18.04 -12.58 2.99
N ASP A 47 -18.77 -12.80 1.90
CA ASP A 47 -18.27 -13.56 0.75
C ASP A 47 -16.97 -12.96 0.21
N GLU A 48 -16.85 -11.63 0.17
CA GLU A 48 -15.66 -10.94 -0.33
C GLU A 48 -14.42 -11.20 0.54
N ASN A 49 -14.57 -11.15 1.86
CA ASN A 49 -13.46 -11.41 2.77
C ASN A 49 -13.08 -12.90 2.75
N LEU A 50 -14.06 -13.79 2.91
CA LEU A 50 -13.83 -15.25 2.98
C LEU A 50 -13.27 -15.85 1.69
N LYS A 51 -13.46 -15.23 0.53
CA LYS A 51 -12.79 -15.67 -0.71
C LYS A 51 -11.27 -15.57 -0.64
N THR A 52 -10.75 -14.62 0.14
CA THR A 52 -9.31 -14.31 0.19
C THR A 52 -8.66 -14.60 1.54
N ASP A 53 -9.47 -14.72 2.60
CA ASP A 53 -8.99 -14.94 3.95
C ASP A 53 -8.67 -16.41 4.22
N VAL A 54 -7.39 -16.75 4.08
CA VAL A 54 -6.85 -18.09 4.30
C VAL A 54 -7.02 -18.53 5.76
N PHE A 55 -6.96 -17.62 6.73
CA PHE A 55 -7.00 -17.97 8.15
C PHE A 55 -8.39 -18.49 8.53
N PHE A 56 -9.44 -17.72 8.22
CA PHE A 56 -10.82 -18.16 8.53
C PHE A 56 -11.23 -19.38 7.70
N GLN A 57 -10.90 -19.42 6.41
CA GLN A 57 -11.20 -20.58 5.56
C GLN A 57 -10.49 -21.86 6.02
N SER A 58 -9.23 -21.77 6.42
CA SER A 58 -8.48 -22.94 6.91
C SER A 58 -9.08 -23.47 8.20
N ASN A 59 -9.41 -22.60 9.15
CA ASN A 59 -9.97 -23.00 10.43
C ASN A 59 -11.40 -23.56 10.27
N MET A 60 -12.25 -22.91 9.47
CA MET A 60 -13.62 -23.39 9.24
C MET A 60 -13.63 -24.72 8.49
N ARG A 61 -12.84 -24.88 7.42
CA ARG A 61 -12.77 -26.15 6.66
C ARG A 61 -12.12 -27.30 7.43
N SER A 62 -11.40 -27.01 8.51
CA SER A 62 -10.82 -28.04 9.38
C SER A 62 -11.88 -28.71 10.25
N ASP A 63 -13.01 -28.06 10.50
CA ASP A 63 -14.16 -28.64 11.20
C ASP A 63 -15.15 -29.25 10.18
N PRO A 64 -15.63 -30.50 10.38
CA PRO A 64 -16.54 -31.17 9.45
C PRO A 64 -17.90 -30.48 9.29
N LYS A 65 -18.28 -29.57 10.18
CA LYS A 65 -19.51 -28.78 10.10
C LYS A 65 -19.24 -27.31 9.71
N ASN A 66 -18.03 -26.99 9.26
CA ASN A 66 -17.59 -25.64 8.86
C ASN A 66 -17.74 -24.59 9.98
N ARG A 67 -17.35 -24.94 11.20
CA ARG A 67 -17.48 -24.09 12.40
C ARG A 67 -16.14 -23.45 12.79
N LEU A 68 -16.20 -22.31 13.48
CA LEU A 68 -15.04 -21.56 13.96
C LEU A 68 -15.17 -21.26 15.45
N TYR A 69 -14.15 -21.57 16.25
CA TYR A 69 -14.11 -21.16 17.66
C TYR A 69 -14.10 -19.63 17.82
N VAL A 70 -14.90 -19.11 18.75
CA VAL A 70 -14.94 -17.67 19.07
C VAL A 70 -13.58 -17.15 19.56
N GLU A 71 -12.75 -18.01 20.14
CA GLU A 71 -11.37 -17.69 20.48
C GLU A 71 -10.55 -17.13 19.29
N HIS A 72 -10.81 -17.58 18.07
CA HIS A 72 -10.15 -17.05 16.88
C HIS A 72 -10.58 -15.62 16.56
N ILE A 73 -11.80 -15.23 16.95
CA ILE A 73 -12.34 -13.88 16.77
C ILE A 73 -11.70 -12.92 17.76
N PHE A 74 -11.53 -13.32 19.02
CA PHE A 74 -10.80 -12.52 20.01
C PHE A 74 -9.36 -12.25 19.61
N ASN A 75 -8.75 -13.13 18.80
CA ASN A 75 -7.40 -12.92 18.31
C ASN A 75 -7.28 -11.86 17.20
N CYS A 76 -8.40 -11.41 16.62
CA CYS A 76 -8.42 -10.40 15.57
C CYS A 76 -8.20 -9.00 16.14
N SER A 77 -7.28 -8.22 15.53
CA SER A 77 -6.88 -6.90 16.04
C SER A 77 -8.05 -5.95 16.23
N LYS A 78 -8.96 -5.86 15.25
CA LYS A 78 -10.10 -4.93 15.33
C LYS A 78 -11.10 -5.28 16.44
N VAL A 79 -11.22 -6.57 16.80
CA VAL A 79 -12.10 -7.00 17.91
C VAL A 79 -11.44 -6.66 19.25
N LYS A 80 -10.12 -6.83 19.35
CA LYS A 80 -9.33 -6.37 20.52
C LYS A 80 -9.42 -4.85 20.70
N ASP A 81 -9.36 -4.10 19.62
CA ASP A 81 -9.45 -2.63 19.65
C ASP A 81 -10.82 -2.13 20.11
N LEU A 82 -11.89 -2.91 19.88
CA LEU A 82 -13.24 -2.66 20.40
C LEU A 82 -13.39 -3.01 21.90
N GLY A 83 -12.35 -3.57 22.53
CA GLY A 83 -12.35 -3.91 23.96
C GLY A 83 -13.19 -5.14 24.31
N ILE A 84 -13.59 -5.93 23.30
CA ILE A 84 -14.42 -7.13 23.49
C ILE A 84 -13.55 -8.24 24.07
N THR A 85 -13.90 -8.68 25.27
CA THR A 85 -13.10 -9.65 26.06
C THR A 85 -13.89 -10.87 26.52
N LYS A 86 -15.20 -10.87 26.27
CA LYS A 86 -16.16 -11.83 26.80
C LYS A 86 -16.92 -12.50 25.68
N GLU A 87 -17.18 -13.80 25.81
CA GLU A 87 -17.95 -14.57 24.82
C GLU A 87 -19.42 -14.14 24.82
N GLU A 88 -19.93 -13.74 25.98
CA GLU A 88 -21.29 -13.27 26.16
C GLU A 88 -21.59 -12.02 25.30
N GLU A 89 -20.59 -11.15 25.08
CA GLU A 89 -20.76 -9.94 24.26
C GLU A 89 -20.96 -10.29 22.78
N ILE A 90 -20.32 -11.36 22.30
CA ILE A 90 -20.50 -11.88 20.93
C ILE A 90 -21.84 -12.62 20.82
N GLU A 91 -22.22 -13.38 21.86
CA GLU A 91 -23.50 -14.07 21.95
C GLU A 91 -24.67 -13.09 21.89
N GLU A 92 -24.65 -12.05 22.73
CA GLU A 92 -25.65 -10.99 22.73
C GLU A 92 -25.67 -10.24 21.38
N THR A 93 -24.51 -9.96 20.78
CA THR A 93 -24.43 -9.22 19.50
C THR A 93 -25.04 -10.00 18.34
N LEU A 94 -24.88 -11.32 18.33
CA LEU A 94 -25.36 -12.19 17.26
C LEU A 94 -26.75 -12.80 17.53
N GLU A 95 -27.35 -12.51 18.69
CA GLU A 95 -28.70 -12.95 19.01
C GLU A 95 -29.71 -12.44 17.96
N GLY A 96 -30.38 -13.37 17.28
CA GLY A 96 -31.35 -13.06 16.21
C GLY A 96 -30.74 -12.72 14.85
N HIS A 97 -29.42 -12.84 14.67
CA HIS A 97 -28.77 -12.59 13.37
C HIS A 97 -29.01 -13.75 12.38
N SER A 98 -29.33 -13.42 11.13
CA SER A 98 -29.81 -14.40 10.13
C SER A 98 -28.70 -15.17 9.39
N ASN A 99 -27.51 -14.57 9.28
CA ASN A 99 -26.41 -15.11 8.46
C ASN A 99 -25.33 -15.85 9.27
N ILE A 100 -25.22 -15.52 10.56
CA ILE A 100 -24.17 -16.01 11.46
C ILE A 100 -24.87 -16.66 12.64
N LEU A 101 -24.64 -17.96 12.83
CA LEU A 101 -25.24 -18.79 13.87
C LEU A 101 -24.19 -19.14 14.92
N LEU A 102 -24.65 -19.28 16.16
CA LEU A 102 -23.84 -19.74 17.28
C LEU A 102 -24.22 -21.17 17.65
N GLU A 103 -23.22 -22.04 17.73
CA GLU A 103 -23.35 -23.42 18.19
C GLU A 103 -22.34 -23.66 19.33
N LYS A 104 -22.65 -24.56 20.26
CA LYS A 104 -21.68 -25.03 21.26
C LYS A 104 -21.12 -26.39 20.84
N ASP A 105 -19.84 -26.62 21.08
CA ASP A 105 -19.25 -27.96 20.89
C ASP A 105 -19.64 -28.93 22.02
N GLU A 106 -19.15 -30.17 21.93
CA GLU A 106 -19.39 -31.21 22.93
C GLU A 106 -18.75 -30.88 24.30
N GLU A 107 -17.80 -29.95 24.34
CA GLU A 107 -17.13 -29.43 25.55
C GLU A 107 -17.81 -28.14 26.09
N GLY A 108 -18.85 -27.64 25.42
CA GLY A 108 -19.56 -26.42 25.79
C GLY A 108 -18.94 -25.12 25.29
N LYS A 109 -17.90 -25.16 24.45
CA LYS A 109 -17.23 -23.97 23.88
C LYS A 109 -18.05 -23.37 22.75
N LEU A 110 -18.07 -22.03 22.70
CA LEU A 110 -18.85 -21.28 21.71
C LEU A 110 -18.14 -21.26 20.34
N MET A 111 -18.88 -21.65 19.31
CA MET A 111 -18.44 -21.68 17.92
C MET A 111 -19.41 -20.92 17.02
N ILE A 112 -18.86 -20.30 15.99
CA ILE A 112 -19.57 -19.59 14.95
C ILE A 112 -19.69 -20.47 13.71
N LYS A 113 -20.88 -20.48 13.12
CA LYS A 113 -21.18 -21.16 11.87
C LYS A 113 -21.93 -20.23 10.93
N LEU A 114 -21.66 -20.34 9.63
CA LEU A 114 -22.43 -19.63 8.63
C LEU A 114 -23.66 -20.44 8.22
N ASN A 115 -24.77 -19.73 8.03
CA ASN A 115 -25.98 -20.33 7.47
C ASN A 115 -25.83 -20.63 5.96
N LYS A 116 -24.80 -20.06 5.32
CA LYS A 116 -24.46 -20.23 3.90
C LYS A 116 -23.21 -21.09 3.74
N GLU A 117 -23.10 -21.78 2.61
CA GLU A 117 -21.88 -22.50 2.22
C GLU A 117 -20.68 -21.55 2.09
N LEU A 118 -19.49 -22.05 2.48
CA LEU A 118 -18.26 -21.29 2.37
C LEU A 118 -17.92 -21.01 0.90
N PRO A 119 -17.54 -19.76 0.54
CA PRO A 119 -17.08 -19.48 -0.81
C PRO A 119 -15.79 -20.25 -1.11
N ASN A 120 -15.52 -20.47 -2.40
CA ASN A 120 -14.25 -21.08 -2.81
C ASN A 120 -13.09 -20.12 -2.56
N LEU A 121 -12.01 -20.66 -1.96
CA LEU A 121 -10.79 -19.89 -1.71
C LEU A 121 -10.13 -19.53 -3.04
N GLU A 122 -10.23 -18.26 -3.43
CA GLU A 122 -9.47 -17.73 -4.53
C GLU A 122 -8.04 -17.52 -4.04
N LYS A 123 -7.08 -18.27 -4.61
CA LYS A 123 -5.68 -17.89 -4.46
C LYS A 123 -5.60 -16.49 -5.03
N THR A 124 -5.40 -15.48 -4.19
CA THR A 124 -5.14 -14.12 -4.62
C THR A 124 -3.93 -14.22 -5.54
N VAL A 125 -4.18 -14.21 -6.85
CA VAL A 125 -3.17 -13.88 -7.83
C VAL A 125 -2.91 -12.43 -7.50
N LYS A 126 -1.96 -12.19 -6.59
CA LYS A 126 -1.35 -10.88 -6.44
C LYS A 126 -1.02 -10.53 -7.86
N GLN A 127 -1.76 -9.61 -8.47
CA GLN A 127 -1.45 -9.12 -9.79
C GLN A 127 0.00 -8.69 -9.67
N LYS A 128 0.90 -9.52 -10.20
CA LYS A 128 2.31 -9.21 -10.38
C LYS A 128 2.30 -8.23 -11.54
N ASN A 129 1.66 -7.07 -11.35
CA ASN A 129 1.99 -5.89 -12.11
C ASN A 129 3.46 -5.71 -11.80
N LYS A 130 4.30 -6.04 -12.80
CA LYS A 130 5.74 -5.87 -12.79
C LYS A 130 6.03 -4.37 -12.61
N SER A 131 5.83 -3.85 -11.41
CA SER A 131 6.43 -2.59 -11.00
C SER A 131 7.85 -2.91 -10.57
N SER A 132 8.83 -2.54 -11.39
CA SER A 132 10.25 -2.79 -11.14
C SER A 132 10.78 -2.05 -9.90
N MET A 133 10.01 -1.13 -9.31
CA MET A 133 10.49 -0.21 -8.25
C MET A 133 9.88 -0.46 -6.86
N SER A 134 9.32 -1.65 -6.61
CA SER A 134 9.11 -2.08 -5.21
C SER A 134 10.49 -2.36 -4.58
N GLY A 135 10.67 -2.15 -3.27
CA GLY A 135 11.92 -2.40 -2.53
C GLY A 135 12.40 -3.87 -2.52
N LYS A 136 11.99 -4.65 -3.51
CA LYS A 136 12.29 -6.06 -3.77
C LYS A 136 13.22 -6.25 -4.97
N ASP A 137 13.50 -5.21 -5.76
CA ASP A 137 14.46 -5.34 -6.88
C ASP A 137 15.90 -5.22 -6.37
N HIS A 138 16.53 -6.38 -6.18
CA HIS A 138 17.89 -6.52 -5.72
C HIS A 138 18.94 -6.09 -6.76
N HIS A 139 18.55 -5.71 -7.99
CA HIS A 139 19.49 -5.14 -8.96
C HIS A 139 19.49 -3.61 -8.99
N PHE A 140 18.56 -2.97 -8.29
CA PHE A 140 18.44 -1.51 -8.34
C PHE A 140 19.64 -0.77 -7.73
N GLY A 141 20.33 -1.41 -6.78
CA GLY A 141 21.61 -0.92 -6.24
C GLY A 141 22.84 -1.32 -7.07
N GLY A 142 22.63 -1.96 -8.22
CA GLY A 142 23.66 -2.52 -9.08
C GLY A 142 23.31 -3.94 -9.55
N CYS A 143 23.54 -4.23 -10.82
CA CYS A 143 23.32 -5.57 -11.38
C CYS A 143 24.26 -6.59 -10.72
N ILE A 144 23.74 -7.79 -10.46
CA ILE A 144 24.48 -8.90 -9.86
C ILE A 144 24.53 -10.00 -10.90
N LEU A 145 25.73 -10.30 -11.36
CA LEU A 145 25.98 -11.32 -12.37
C LEU A 145 26.57 -12.56 -11.72
N LYS A 146 26.24 -13.70 -12.30
CA LYS A 146 26.80 -14.99 -11.96
C LYS A 146 27.52 -15.54 -13.17
N VAL A 147 28.72 -16.02 -12.92
CA VAL A 147 29.57 -16.71 -13.87
C VAL A 147 29.70 -18.14 -13.40
N THR A 148 29.29 -19.10 -14.22
CA THR A 148 29.40 -20.54 -13.92
C THR A 148 30.42 -21.20 -14.84
N ASN A 149 30.95 -22.35 -14.41
CA ASN A 149 31.90 -23.17 -15.19
C ASN A 149 33.19 -22.42 -15.57
N LEU A 150 33.74 -21.62 -14.65
CA LEU A 150 35.09 -21.06 -14.82
C LEU A 150 36.14 -22.18 -14.77
N PRO A 151 37.00 -22.30 -15.80
CA PRO A 151 38.05 -23.30 -15.80
C PRO A 151 39.14 -22.94 -14.78
N GLU A 152 39.83 -23.96 -14.27
CA GLU A 152 40.75 -23.84 -13.12
C GLU A 152 41.95 -22.91 -13.38
N ASN A 153 42.29 -22.69 -14.65
CA ASN A 153 43.35 -21.78 -15.09
C ASN A 153 42.93 -20.30 -15.07
N VAL A 154 41.63 -19.98 -14.97
CA VAL A 154 41.13 -18.61 -15.05
C VAL A 154 40.85 -18.08 -13.65
N SER A 155 41.64 -17.09 -13.23
CA SER A 155 41.43 -16.40 -11.96
C SER A 155 40.30 -15.37 -12.05
N TRP A 156 39.70 -15.01 -10.91
CA TRP A 156 38.72 -13.92 -10.82
C TRP A 156 39.25 -12.59 -11.36
N SER A 157 40.58 -12.37 -11.36
CA SER A 157 41.20 -11.17 -11.93
C SER A 157 41.06 -11.14 -13.45
N ASN A 158 41.26 -12.27 -14.13
CA ASN A 158 41.09 -12.37 -15.58
C ASN A 158 39.63 -12.10 -15.99
N VAL A 159 38.68 -12.61 -15.20
CA VAL A 159 37.23 -12.34 -15.39
C VAL A 159 36.94 -10.86 -15.26
N LYS A 160 37.49 -10.22 -14.22
CA LYS A 160 37.32 -8.79 -13.97
C LYS A 160 37.87 -7.94 -15.12
N ASP A 161 39.08 -8.24 -15.59
CA ASP A 161 39.73 -7.43 -16.63
C ASP A 161 39.04 -7.59 -17.99
N SER A 162 38.64 -8.82 -18.36
CA SER A 162 37.90 -9.08 -19.59
C SER A 162 36.51 -8.44 -19.58
N LEU A 163 35.82 -8.51 -18.45
CA LEU A 163 34.53 -7.82 -18.29
C LEU A 163 34.68 -6.31 -18.38
N LYS A 164 35.75 -5.75 -17.81
CA LYS A 164 36.02 -4.31 -17.87
C LYS A 164 36.25 -3.85 -19.30
N GLU A 165 36.94 -4.63 -20.11
CA GLU A 165 37.15 -4.34 -21.53
C GLU A 165 35.85 -4.43 -22.34
N LYS A 166 35.07 -5.50 -22.16
CA LYS A 166 33.76 -5.61 -22.83
C LYS A 166 32.81 -4.49 -22.44
N LEU A 167 32.76 -4.09 -21.17
CA LEU A 167 31.90 -3.00 -20.71
C LEU A 167 32.34 -1.63 -21.26
N LYS A 168 33.64 -1.39 -21.47
CA LYS A 168 34.12 -0.15 -22.12
C LYS A 168 33.67 -0.04 -23.58
N ASN A 169 33.56 -1.17 -24.29
CA ASN A 169 33.10 -1.18 -25.68
C ASN A 169 31.58 -1.01 -25.80
N LEU A 170 30.82 -1.40 -24.77
CA LEU A 170 29.35 -1.35 -24.76
C LEU A 170 28.78 -0.09 -24.11
N VAL A 171 29.57 0.56 -23.25
CA VAL A 171 29.14 1.73 -22.49
C VAL A 171 30.21 2.81 -22.64
N ASP A 172 29.82 3.99 -23.13
CA ASP A 172 30.65 5.21 -23.22
C ASP A 172 31.03 5.80 -21.84
N SER A 173 31.19 4.96 -20.82
CA SER A 173 31.59 5.35 -19.48
C SER A 173 33.08 5.14 -19.31
N THR A 174 33.80 6.23 -19.06
CA THR A 174 35.21 6.21 -18.61
C THR A 174 35.37 5.63 -17.20
N GLN A 175 34.26 5.34 -16.50
CA GLN A 175 34.28 4.91 -15.11
C GLN A 175 34.39 3.39 -14.98
N ASN A 176 35.10 2.94 -13.95
CA ASN A 176 35.08 1.53 -13.57
C ASN A 176 33.70 1.14 -13.02
N LEU A 177 32.93 0.41 -13.83
CA LEU A 177 31.59 -0.10 -13.51
C LEU A 177 31.63 -1.32 -12.60
N ILE A 178 32.74 -2.04 -12.52
CA ILE A 178 32.85 -3.23 -11.65
C ILE A 178 33.13 -2.76 -10.22
N ARG A 179 32.21 -3.09 -9.31
CA ARG A 179 32.32 -2.77 -7.88
C ARG A 179 33.04 -3.87 -7.12
N TYR A 180 32.61 -5.12 -7.32
CA TYR A 180 33.14 -6.26 -6.59
C TYR A 180 33.07 -7.52 -7.45
N VAL A 181 34.05 -8.40 -7.26
CA VAL A 181 34.11 -9.74 -7.86
C VAL A 181 34.43 -10.70 -6.72
N SER A 182 33.63 -11.73 -6.53
CA SER A 182 33.86 -12.73 -5.49
C SER A 182 35.02 -13.64 -5.87
N GLN A 183 35.62 -14.29 -4.88
CA GLN A 183 36.51 -15.42 -5.17
C GLN A 183 35.75 -16.53 -5.89
N THR A 184 36.46 -17.30 -6.71
CA THR A 184 35.91 -18.47 -7.39
C THR A 184 35.65 -19.55 -6.37
N THR A 185 34.42 -20.03 -6.32
CA THR A 185 34.03 -21.19 -5.49
C THR A 185 34.63 -22.48 -6.05
N GLN A 186 34.60 -23.56 -5.25
CA GLN A 186 35.07 -24.89 -5.68
C GLN A 186 34.36 -25.40 -6.95
N ASN A 187 33.14 -24.92 -7.22
CA ASN A 187 32.35 -25.29 -8.40
C ASN A 187 32.63 -24.38 -9.61
N GLY A 188 33.73 -23.63 -9.63
CA GLY A 188 34.03 -22.70 -10.72
C GLY A 188 33.00 -21.57 -10.85
N THR A 189 32.32 -21.19 -9.77
CA THR A 189 31.30 -20.12 -9.80
C THR A 189 31.83 -18.85 -9.15
N CYS A 190 31.60 -17.71 -9.79
CA CYS A 190 31.97 -16.38 -9.33
C CYS A 190 30.78 -15.41 -9.45
N PHE A 191 30.64 -14.49 -8.50
CA PHE A 191 29.62 -13.46 -8.49
C PHE A 191 30.23 -12.07 -8.67
N ILE A 192 29.59 -11.25 -9.50
CA ILE A 192 30.06 -9.91 -9.85
C ILE A 192 28.99 -8.90 -9.51
N LEU A 193 29.36 -7.83 -8.81
CA LEU A 193 28.52 -6.67 -8.58
C LEU A 193 28.98 -5.53 -9.47
N LEU A 194 28.07 -5.04 -10.31
CA LEU A 194 28.25 -3.84 -11.11
C LEU A 194 27.62 -2.64 -10.42
N LYS A 195 28.16 -1.44 -10.66
CA LYS A 195 27.49 -0.18 -10.35
C LYS A 195 26.29 0.00 -11.28
N PRO A 196 25.21 0.68 -10.88
CA PRO A 196 24.12 1.03 -11.78
C PRO A 196 24.61 1.91 -12.94
N PHE A 197 24.12 1.65 -14.15
CA PHE A 197 24.31 2.50 -15.32
C PHE A 197 23.07 2.43 -16.23
N LYS A 198 23.01 3.29 -17.25
CA LYS A 198 21.85 3.36 -18.15
C LYS A 198 21.70 2.05 -18.92
N ASN A 199 20.49 1.49 -18.90
CA ASN A 199 20.14 0.20 -19.55
C ASN A 199 20.98 -0.99 -19.08
N ASP A 200 21.48 -0.95 -17.84
CA ASP A 200 22.37 -1.97 -17.28
C ASP A 200 21.84 -3.39 -17.44
N LYS A 201 20.59 -3.65 -17.03
CA LYS A 201 19.96 -4.98 -17.13
C LYS A 201 19.95 -5.53 -18.54
N THR A 202 19.55 -4.73 -19.53
CA THR A 202 19.46 -5.17 -20.93
C THR A 202 20.84 -5.46 -21.51
N ILE A 203 21.84 -4.65 -21.14
CA ILE A 203 23.22 -4.81 -21.61
C ILE A 203 23.86 -6.07 -21.02
N VAL A 204 23.59 -6.38 -19.75
CA VAL A 204 24.23 -7.50 -19.05
C VAL A 204 23.55 -8.85 -19.27
N ASP A 205 22.29 -8.88 -19.70
CA ASP A 205 21.50 -10.12 -19.86
C ASP A 205 22.08 -11.09 -20.90
N ASN A 206 22.90 -10.59 -21.84
CA ASN A 206 23.47 -11.37 -22.95
C ASN A 206 25.00 -11.31 -23.02
N LEU A 207 25.68 -11.06 -21.89
CA LEU A 207 27.10 -10.73 -21.93
C LEU A 207 28.00 -11.99 -21.92
N GLU A 208 28.51 -12.29 -23.11
CA GLU A 208 29.51 -13.32 -23.44
C GLU A 208 30.88 -13.02 -22.81
N LEU A 209 31.68 -13.96 -22.30
CA LEU A 209 33.15 -13.80 -22.13
C LEU A 209 33.88 -14.97 -22.81
N GLU A 210 35.05 -14.72 -23.41
CA GLU A 210 35.84 -15.75 -24.12
C GLU A 210 37.21 -15.88 -23.46
N PHE A 211 37.58 -17.10 -23.06
CA PHE A 211 38.88 -17.42 -22.45
C PHE A 211 39.41 -18.72 -23.03
N ASP A 212 40.64 -18.73 -23.58
CA ASP A 212 41.35 -19.94 -24.01
C ASP A 212 40.45 -20.98 -24.74
N SER A 213 39.65 -20.51 -25.70
CA SER A 213 38.67 -21.29 -26.49
C SER A 213 37.37 -21.73 -25.80
N HIS A 214 37.12 -21.30 -24.57
CA HIS A 214 35.88 -21.53 -23.84
C HIS A 214 35.03 -20.25 -23.80
N LYS A 215 33.77 -20.39 -24.20
CA LYS A 215 32.77 -19.33 -24.11
C LYS A 215 32.05 -19.44 -22.76
N ILE A 216 32.26 -18.46 -21.90
CA ILE A 216 31.65 -18.39 -20.57
C ILE A 216 30.46 -17.44 -20.63
N VAL A 217 29.27 -17.99 -20.39
CA VAL A 217 28.03 -17.21 -20.34
C VAL A 217 27.89 -16.60 -18.95
N MET A 218 27.66 -15.29 -18.88
CA MET A 218 27.27 -14.63 -17.65
C MET A 218 25.76 -14.48 -17.61
N THR A 219 25.16 -14.78 -16.47
CA THR A 219 23.71 -14.67 -16.29
C THR A 219 23.40 -13.64 -15.22
N LEU A 220 22.39 -12.80 -15.46
CA LEU A 220 21.80 -11.96 -14.42
C LEU A 220 21.14 -12.87 -13.37
N VAL A 221 21.54 -12.70 -12.11
CA VAL A 221 21.03 -13.51 -11.00
C VAL A 221 19.55 -13.20 -10.76
N ASP A 222 18.73 -14.19 -10.38
CA ASP A 222 17.34 -13.90 -10.02
C ASP A 222 17.21 -13.15 -8.68
N GLN A 223 16.01 -12.69 -8.33
CA GLN A 223 15.79 -11.88 -7.14
C GLN A 223 16.06 -12.64 -5.82
N GLU A 224 15.80 -13.95 -5.76
CA GLU A 224 15.97 -14.76 -4.55
C GLU A 224 17.43 -15.12 -4.33
N GLU A 225 18.12 -15.50 -5.40
CA GLU A 225 19.56 -15.75 -5.39
C GLU A 225 20.33 -14.45 -5.15
N ALA A 226 19.90 -13.31 -5.72
CA ALA A 226 20.51 -12.01 -5.47
C ALA A 226 20.46 -11.63 -3.98
N LYS A 227 19.33 -11.90 -3.31
CA LYS A 227 19.22 -11.70 -1.85
C LYS A 227 20.22 -12.55 -1.07
N LYS A 228 20.33 -13.83 -1.43
CA LYS A 228 21.29 -14.77 -0.79
C LYS A 228 22.72 -14.27 -1.00
N VAL A 229 23.11 -14.01 -2.24
CA VAL A 229 24.46 -13.53 -2.63
C VAL A 229 24.84 -12.25 -1.88
N VAL A 230 23.94 -11.27 -1.81
CA VAL A 230 24.19 -10.02 -1.06
C VAL A 230 24.48 -10.31 0.41
N SER A 231 23.73 -11.23 1.03
CA SER A 231 23.89 -11.54 2.46
C SER A 231 25.09 -12.44 2.78
N SER A 232 25.42 -13.39 1.92
CA SER A 232 26.38 -14.47 2.22
C SER A 232 27.71 -14.38 1.48
N VAL A 233 27.75 -13.76 0.29
CA VAL A 233 28.95 -13.69 -0.55
C VAL A 233 29.63 -12.33 -0.42
N PHE A 234 28.86 -11.24 -0.41
CA PHE A 234 29.44 -9.91 -0.39
C PHE A 234 29.91 -9.51 1.01
N PRO A 235 31.13 -8.95 1.16
CA PRO A 235 31.58 -8.40 2.44
C PRO A 235 30.68 -7.26 2.94
N ARG A 236 30.61 -7.07 4.27
CA ARG A 236 29.75 -6.03 4.90
C ARG A 236 29.97 -4.62 4.35
N HIS A 237 31.21 -4.26 3.98
CA HIS A 237 31.48 -2.93 3.41
C HIS A 237 30.85 -2.77 2.01
N ILE A 238 30.89 -3.80 1.17
CA ILE A 238 30.23 -3.82 -0.15
C ILE A 238 28.71 -3.79 0.00
N GLN A 239 28.16 -4.53 0.96
CA GLN A 239 26.72 -4.49 1.27
C GLN A 239 26.25 -3.07 1.62
N LYS A 240 26.97 -2.39 2.53
CA LYS A 240 26.68 -0.99 2.92
C LYS A 240 26.83 -0.01 1.75
N GLU A 241 27.85 -0.17 0.92
CA GLU A 241 28.01 0.67 -0.28
C GLU A 241 26.88 0.47 -1.28
N ARG A 242 26.48 -0.78 -1.53
CA ARG A 242 25.35 -1.11 -2.40
C ARG A 242 24.05 -0.52 -1.86
N GLU A 243 23.83 -0.57 -0.55
CA GLU A 243 22.66 0.04 0.08
C GLU A 243 22.64 1.57 -0.06
N LYS A 244 23.79 2.24 0.08
CA LYS A 244 23.93 3.67 -0.21
C LYS A 244 23.59 3.98 -1.67
N GLU A 245 24.11 3.19 -2.61
CA GLU A 245 23.83 3.38 -4.04
C GLU A 245 22.35 3.12 -4.35
N PHE A 246 21.76 2.07 -3.80
CA PHE A 246 20.32 1.79 -3.90
C PHE A 246 19.49 2.98 -3.41
N ASN A 247 19.83 3.55 -2.25
CA ASN A 247 19.13 4.70 -1.69
C ASN A 247 19.33 5.96 -2.55
N LYS A 248 20.52 6.15 -3.13
CA LYS A 248 20.82 7.25 -4.05
C LYS A 248 20.02 7.12 -5.34
N GLN A 249 19.96 5.94 -5.95
CA GLN A 249 19.15 5.67 -7.15
C GLN A 249 17.66 5.87 -6.84
N LYS A 250 17.21 5.40 -5.66
CA LYS A 250 15.84 5.58 -5.19
C LYS A 250 15.50 7.06 -5.04
N ALA A 251 16.36 7.83 -4.38
CA ALA A 251 16.17 9.27 -4.22
C ALA A 251 16.12 9.98 -5.57
N THR A 252 17.05 9.67 -6.47
CA THR A 252 17.11 10.23 -7.84
C THR A 252 15.85 9.92 -8.63
N PHE A 253 15.37 8.68 -8.56
CA PHE A 253 14.16 8.22 -9.22
C PHE A 253 12.91 8.97 -8.72
N PHE A 254 12.78 9.13 -7.40
CA PHE A 254 11.64 9.86 -6.82
C PHE A 254 11.71 11.37 -6.97
N SER A 255 12.92 11.94 -7.10
CA SER A 255 13.13 13.36 -7.38
C SER A 255 13.12 13.68 -8.88
N ALA A 256 12.93 12.70 -9.75
CA ALA A 256 12.90 12.92 -11.20
C ALA A 256 11.63 13.70 -11.60
N PRO A 257 11.73 14.64 -12.56
CA PRO A 257 10.57 15.34 -13.08
C PRO A 257 9.56 14.40 -13.74
N ILE A 258 8.28 14.62 -13.48
CA ILE A 258 7.17 13.83 -14.02
C ILE A 258 6.21 14.72 -14.81
N THR A 259 5.53 14.15 -15.79
CA THR A 259 4.47 14.85 -16.53
C THR A 259 3.13 14.14 -16.31
N ILE A 260 2.14 14.86 -15.79
CA ILE A 260 0.79 14.36 -15.46
C ILE A 260 -0.25 15.36 -15.97
N GLY A 261 -1.24 14.91 -16.74
CA GLY A 261 -2.30 15.78 -17.25
C GLY A 261 -1.81 16.96 -18.09
N GLY A 262 -0.70 16.78 -18.81
CA GLY A 262 -0.04 17.82 -19.60
C GLY A 262 0.77 18.83 -18.77
N GLN A 263 0.83 18.69 -17.45
CA GLN A 263 1.63 19.55 -16.57
C GLN A 263 2.89 18.83 -16.10
N SER A 264 4.01 19.57 -16.05
CA SER A 264 5.28 19.07 -15.53
C SER A 264 5.44 19.40 -14.05
N PHE A 265 5.83 18.41 -13.25
CA PHE A 265 6.13 18.55 -11.83
C PHE A 265 7.58 18.18 -11.57
N ALA A 266 8.24 18.90 -10.66
CA ALA A 266 9.63 18.63 -10.29
C ALA A 266 9.86 17.21 -9.73
N SER A 267 8.85 16.62 -9.08
CA SER A 267 8.87 15.27 -8.52
C SER A 267 7.47 14.79 -8.15
N ILE A 268 7.34 13.54 -7.74
CA ILE A 268 6.08 13.00 -7.19
C ILE A 268 5.70 13.71 -5.88
N GLU A 269 6.69 14.05 -5.04
CA GLU A 269 6.41 14.78 -3.79
C GLU A 269 5.99 16.22 -4.08
N HIS A 270 6.50 16.84 -5.15
CA HIS A 270 6.01 18.14 -5.62
C HIS A 270 4.55 18.05 -6.04
N LEU A 271 4.16 17.07 -6.87
CA LEU A 271 2.76 16.85 -7.24
C LEU A 271 1.86 16.67 -6.00
N LYS A 272 2.28 15.84 -5.05
CA LYS A 272 1.53 15.60 -3.80
C LYS A 272 1.36 16.89 -2.99
N ARG A 273 2.38 17.75 -2.92
CA ARG A 273 2.29 19.06 -2.27
C ARG A 273 1.32 19.97 -3.02
N CYS A 274 1.40 20.06 -4.34
CA CYS A 274 0.46 20.85 -5.15
C CYS A 274 -0.99 20.39 -4.96
N LEU A 275 -1.27 19.08 -4.95
CA LEU A 275 -2.62 18.57 -4.73
C LEU A 275 -3.16 18.89 -3.33
N LYS A 276 -2.32 18.84 -2.30
CA LYS A 276 -2.71 19.27 -0.95
C LYS A 276 -3.00 20.76 -0.88
N GLU A 277 -2.20 21.57 -1.56
CA GLU A 277 -2.41 23.02 -1.65
C GLU A 277 -3.70 23.36 -2.36
N VAL A 278 -4.02 22.66 -3.46
CA VAL A 278 -5.31 22.77 -4.15
C VAL A 278 -6.46 22.48 -3.18
N ILE A 279 -6.42 21.39 -2.40
CA ILE A 279 -7.46 21.09 -1.41
C ILE A 279 -7.59 22.21 -0.37
N ALA A 280 -6.46 22.71 0.15
CA ALA A 280 -6.46 23.73 1.19
C ALA A 280 -7.07 25.06 0.71
N GLN A 281 -6.67 25.52 -0.48
CA GLN A 281 -7.09 26.81 -1.04
C GLN A 281 -8.49 26.77 -1.68
N THR A 282 -8.93 25.61 -2.15
CA THR A 282 -10.22 25.47 -2.84
C THR A 282 -11.38 25.51 -1.85
N LYS A 283 -12.44 26.26 -2.20
CA LYS A 283 -13.69 26.30 -1.44
C LYS A 283 -14.46 24.99 -1.59
N VAL A 284 -15.20 24.59 -0.56
CA VAL A 284 -16.10 23.43 -0.63
C VAL A 284 -17.12 23.65 -1.76
N ASP A 285 -17.51 22.56 -2.44
CA ASP A 285 -18.40 22.52 -3.60
C ASP A 285 -17.87 23.21 -4.87
N THR A 286 -16.58 23.58 -4.91
CA THR A 286 -15.95 23.99 -6.18
C THR A 286 -15.88 22.81 -7.13
N ILE A 287 -16.40 22.99 -8.35
CA ILE A 287 -16.38 22.02 -9.44
C ILE A 287 -15.25 22.38 -10.42
N PHE A 288 -14.44 21.39 -10.76
CA PHE A 288 -13.43 21.46 -11.82
C PHE A 288 -13.99 20.78 -13.08
N ASP A 289 -14.13 21.58 -14.13
CA ASP A 289 -14.56 21.12 -15.46
C ASP A 289 -13.38 20.63 -16.31
N LYS A 290 -13.67 20.08 -17.49
CA LYS A 290 -12.66 19.49 -18.38
C LYS A 290 -11.62 20.49 -18.90
N GLU A 291 -11.96 21.76 -18.94
CA GLU A 291 -11.06 22.82 -19.37
C GLU A 291 -10.08 23.22 -18.27
N ASN A 292 -10.45 23.04 -17.00
CA ASN A 292 -9.60 23.36 -15.87
C ASN A 292 -8.31 22.50 -15.87
N PRO A 293 -7.12 23.12 -15.79
CA PRO A 293 -5.86 22.39 -15.69
C PRO A 293 -5.79 21.43 -14.49
N ILE A 294 -6.44 21.78 -13.37
CA ILE A 294 -6.53 20.96 -12.16
C ILE A 294 -7.33 19.67 -12.45
N TYR A 295 -8.43 19.77 -13.21
CA TYR A 295 -9.19 18.59 -13.63
C TYR A 295 -8.32 17.64 -14.44
N LYS A 296 -7.57 18.15 -15.42
CA LYS A 296 -6.69 17.33 -16.27
C LYS A 296 -5.65 16.57 -15.43
N VAL A 297 -5.05 17.24 -14.45
CA VAL A 297 -4.12 16.61 -13.50
C VAL A 297 -4.82 15.56 -12.64
N LEU A 298 -5.95 15.89 -12.01
CA LEU A 298 -6.69 14.98 -11.14
C LEU A 298 -7.22 13.75 -11.89
N SER A 299 -7.76 13.94 -13.08
CA SER A 299 -8.21 12.87 -13.97
C SER A 299 -7.04 11.96 -14.34
N SER A 300 -5.88 12.52 -14.69
CA SER A 300 -4.67 11.73 -15.00
C SER A 300 -4.11 11.00 -13.78
N VAL A 301 -4.21 11.58 -12.58
CA VAL A 301 -3.85 10.89 -11.34
C VAL A 301 -4.83 9.75 -11.05
N LEU A 302 -6.12 9.94 -11.34
CA LEU A 302 -7.16 8.94 -11.14
C LEU A 302 -6.95 7.68 -12.01
N GLU A 303 -6.31 7.78 -13.17
CA GLU A 303 -5.89 6.64 -14.00
C GLU A 303 -5.05 5.61 -13.25
N TYR A 304 -4.33 6.04 -12.21
CA TYR A 304 -3.53 5.16 -11.36
C TYR A 304 -4.34 4.53 -10.20
N HIS A 305 -5.65 4.76 -10.11
CA HIS A 305 -6.47 4.14 -9.08
C HIS A 305 -6.72 2.64 -9.36
N PRO A 306 -6.62 1.74 -8.36
CA PRO A 306 -6.84 0.30 -8.58
C PRO A 306 -8.22 -0.05 -9.18
N ARG A 307 -9.23 0.76 -8.89
CA ARG A 307 -10.61 0.65 -9.43
C ARG A 307 -10.91 1.76 -10.45
N TYR A 308 -9.95 2.11 -11.30
CA TYR A 308 -10.08 3.24 -12.24
C TYR A 308 -11.32 3.13 -13.14
N THR A 309 -11.54 1.96 -13.74
CA THR A 309 -12.64 1.70 -14.68
C THR A 309 -14.00 1.94 -14.04
N GLU A 310 -14.19 1.45 -12.82
CA GLU A 310 -15.42 1.65 -12.04
C GLU A 310 -15.58 3.11 -11.64
N LYS A 311 -14.49 3.73 -11.13
CA LYS A 311 -14.53 5.11 -10.65
C LYS A 311 -14.78 6.14 -11.75
N CYS A 312 -14.24 5.92 -12.96
CA CYS A 312 -14.38 6.87 -14.06
C CYS A 312 -15.63 6.67 -14.92
N HIS A 313 -16.40 5.60 -14.66
CA HIS A 313 -17.63 5.37 -15.40
C HIS A 313 -18.59 6.56 -15.20
N ASN A 314 -19.06 7.13 -16.31
CA ASN A 314 -19.95 8.30 -16.35
C ASN A 314 -19.47 9.53 -15.56
N MET A 315 -18.17 9.65 -15.29
CA MET A 315 -17.58 10.85 -14.69
C MET A 315 -17.60 12.01 -15.68
N HIS A 316 -18.11 13.16 -15.26
CA HIS A 316 -18.05 14.38 -16.08
C HIS A 316 -17.25 15.53 -15.44
N SER A 317 -17.11 15.56 -14.11
CA SER A 317 -16.32 16.57 -13.40
C SER A 317 -15.77 16.03 -12.07
N ILE A 318 -14.88 16.79 -11.44
CA ILE A 318 -14.34 16.51 -10.10
C ILE A 318 -14.63 17.72 -9.23
N CYS A 319 -15.03 17.53 -7.97
CA CYS A 319 -15.28 18.62 -7.03
C CYS A 319 -14.58 18.41 -5.69
N VAL A 320 -14.49 19.46 -4.86
CA VAL A 320 -13.99 19.37 -3.48
C VAL A 320 -15.17 19.34 -2.52
N LYS A 321 -15.28 18.30 -1.68
CA LYS A 321 -16.29 18.22 -0.61
C LYS A 321 -15.68 17.79 0.73
N ASN A 322 -16.43 17.99 1.81
CA ASN A 322 -16.03 17.53 3.14
C ASN A 322 -16.39 16.04 3.33
N HIS A 323 -15.42 15.25 3.78
CA HIS A 323 -15.52 13.79 3.97
C HIS A 323 -16.61 13.40 5.00
N LYS A 324 -16.95 14.28 5.95
CA LYS A 324 -17.93 14.00 7.01
C LYS A 324 -19.41 14.19 6.62
N ASN A 325 -19.72 14.76 5.46
CA ASN A 325 -21.09 15.14 5.10
C ASN A 325 -21.78 14.21 4.08
N TYR A 326 -21.14 13.13 3.62
CA TYR A 326 -21.70 12.26 2.57
C TYR A 326 -22.13 10.84 2.99
N LEU A 327 -22.00 10.48 4.27
CA LEU A 327 -22.50 9.18 4.77
C LEU A 327 -23.90 9.26 5.40
N ASN A 328 -24.52 10.45 5.52
CA ASN A 328 -25.83 10.63 6.16
C ASN A 328 -26.90 11.18 5.21
N LYS A 329 -27.10 10.56 4.05
CA LYS A 329 -28.35 10.60 3.26
C LYS A 329 -28.52 9.20 2.66
N ALA A 330 -29.58 8.42 2.85
CA ALA A 330 -30.85 8.67 3.52
C ALA A 330 -31.48 7.32 3.89
N GLU A 331 -31.97 7.17 5.12
CA GLU A 331 -33.10 6.25 5.39
C GLU A 331 -34.18 6.87 6.27
N ASN A 332 -33.96 7.98 6.97
CA ASN A 332 -35.03 8.68 7.67
C ASN A 332 -34.85 10.18 7.54
N GLY A 333 -35.81 10.83 6.87
CA GLY A 333 -35.82 12.24 6.49
C GLY A 333 -35.90 13.24 7.64
N ASN A 334 -34.90 13.23 8.53
CA ASN A 334 -34.69 14.31 9.48
C ASN A 334 -33.53 15.17 9.01
N GLU A 335 -33.83 16.46 8.83
CA GLU A 335 -32.85 17.52 8.56
C GLU A 335 -31.80 17.52 9.68
N CYS A 336 -30.56 17.17 9.33
CA CYS A 336 -29.44 17.33 10.25
C CYS A 336 -29.08 18.81 10.34
N GLU A 337 -29.30 19.38 11.51
CA GLU A 337 -28.80 20.69 11.91
C GLU A 337 -27.30 20.79 11.67
N LYS A 338 -26.88 21.82 10.94
CA LYS A 338 -25.49 22.11 10.62
C LYS A 338 -24.73 22.45 11.91
N VAL A 339 -23.93 21.52 12.42
CA VAL A 339 -22.93 21.85 13.43
C VAL A 339 -21.68 22.34 12.70
N GLU A 340 -21.62 23.65 12.48
CA GLU A 340 -20.41 24.35 12.00
C GLU A 340 -19.36 24.32 13.12
N SER A 341 -18.55 23.26 13.17
CA SER A 341 -17.34 23.26 13.99
C SER A 341 -16.18 23.83 13.18
N GLU A 342 -15.53 24.88 13.71
CA GLU A 342 -14.47 25.69 13.08
C GLU A 342 -13.17 24.94 12.70
N ASN A 343 -13.14 23.60 12.79
CA ASN A 343 -12.00 22.75 12.40
C ASN A 343 -12.22 22.00 11.08
N ASP A 344 -13.07 22.53 10.20
CA ASP A 344 -13.52 21.88 8.97
C ASP A 344 -12.49 21.86 7.82
N ALA A 345 -11.37 22.59 7.96
CA ALA A 345 -10.29 22.63 6.97
C ALA A 345 -9.60 21.26 6.76
N ASN A 346 -9.66 20.36 7.73
CA ASN A 346 -8.97 19.06 7.69
C ASN A 346 -9.79 17.92 7.05
N ASN A 347 -11.04 18.16 6.64
CA ASN A 347 -11.92 17.11 6.09
C ASN A 347 -12.15 17.21 4.59
N LYS A 348 -11.55 18.16 3.88
CA LYS A 348 -11.75 18.31 2.43
C LYS A 348 -11.10 17.16 1.65
N CYS A 349 -11.82 16.61 0.69
CA CYS A 349 -11.36 15.59 -0.24
C CYS A 349 -11.89 15.85 -1.67
N PHE A 350 -11.28 15.19 -2.65
CA PHE A 350 -11.78 15.21 -4.02
C PHE A 350 -12.87 14.16 -4.21
N PHE A 351 -13.91 14.54 -4.94
CA PHE A 351 -15.06 13.71 -5.28
C PHE A 351 -15.25 13.72 -6.79
N ILE A 352 -15.57 12.55 -7.33
CA ILE A 352 -16.00 12.34 -8.70
C ILE A 352 -17.46 12.74 -8.77
N VAL A 353 -17.85 13.52 -9.77
CA VAL A 353 -19.24 13.88 -10.03
C VAL A 353 -19.75 13.08 -11.23
N ARG A 354 -20.87 12.40 -11.02
CA ARG A 354 -21.60 11.63 -12.03
C ARG A 354 -23.02 12.13 -12.15
N LYS A 355 -23.65 11.87 -13.31
CA LYS A 355 -25.10 12.02 -13.45
C LYS A 355 -25.79 10.69 -13.23
N THR A 356 -26.79 10.67 -12.36
CA THR A 356 -27.71 9.54 -12.21
C THR A 356 -28.66 9.44 -13.40
N GLU A 357 -29.39 8.33 -13.52
CA GLU A 357 -30.45 8.14 -14.54
C GLU A 357 -31.54 9.22 -14.44
N SER A 358 -31.76 9.75 -13.22
CA SER A 358 -32.68 10.85 -12.93
C SER A 358 -32.13 12.24 -13.30
N GLY A 359 -30.85 12.33 -13.72
CA GLY A 359 -30.18 13.57 -14.07
C GLY A 359 -29.60 14.35 -12.89
N GLU A 360 -29.62 13.79 -11.68
CA GLU A 360 -29.04 14.40 -10.47
C GLU A 360 -27.54 14.08 -10.32
N ASP A 361 -26.80 14.99 -9.68
CA ASP A 361 -25.37 14.80 -9.41
C ASP A 361 -25.15 13.82 -8.25
N GLU A 362 -24.49 12.70 -8.54
CA GLU A 362 -23.97 11.75 -7.57
C GLU A 362 -22.48 12.02 -7.32
N TYR A 363 -22.04 11.87 -6.07
CA TYR A 363 -20.68 12.18 -5.66
C TYR A 363 -20.02 10.96 -5.02
N GLU A 364 -18.89 10.54 -5.57
CA GLU A 364 -18.10 9.43 -5.04
C GLU A 364 -16.71 9.92 -4.66
N ASP A 365 -16.26 9.65 -3.43
CA ASP A 365 -14.91 10.03 -3.01
C ASP A 365 -13.87 9.16 -3.70
N PHE A 366 -12.66 9.69 -3.89
CA PHE A 366 -11.53 8.84 -4.25
C PHE A 366 -10.26 9.25 -3.52
N SER A 367 -9.50 8.23 -3.12
CA SER A 367 -8.28 8.46 -2.37
C SER A 367 -7.15 8.83 -3.32
N VAL A 368 -6.87 10.13 -3.45
CA VAL A 368 -5.67 10.62 -4.14
C VAL A 368 -4.39 9.99 -3.60
N ASN A 369 -4.31 9.72 -2.30
CA ASN A 369 -3.17 9.01 -1.72
C ASN A 369 -2.99 7.60 -2.30
N LYS A 370 -4.07 6.85 -2.53
CA LYS A 370 -3.99 5.53 -3.19
C LYS A 370 -3.50 5.67 -4.63
N CYS A 371 -3.99 6.68 -5.36
CA CYS A 371 -3.52 6.97 -6.71
C CYS A 371 -2.03 7.32 -6.73
N LEU A 372 -1.58 8.23 -5.86
CA LEU A 372 -0.18 8.64 -5.74
C LEU A 372 0.73 7.48 -5.34
N GLN A 373 0.27 6.55 -4.49
CA GLN A 373 1.00 5.33 -4.16
C GLN A 373 1.20 4.44 -5.39
N GLN A 374 0.19 4.24 -6.23
CA GLN A 374 0.35 3.50 -7.48
C GLN A 374 1.24 4.24 -8.48
N LEU A 375 1.04 5.56 -8.62
CA LEU A 375 1.86 6.42 -9.45
C LEU A 375 3.35 6.31 -9.07
N SER A 376 3.66 6.32 -7.76
CA SER A 376 5.03 6.17 -7.25
C SER A 376 5.73 4.87 -7.64
N ARG A 377 4.98 3.85 -8.05
CA ARG A 377 5.56 2.57 -8.48
C ARG A 377 6.04 2.62 -9.93
N ASN A 378 5.42 3.47 -10.75
CA ASN A 378 5.79 3.67 -12.14
C ASN A 378 5.45 5.11 -12.59
N PRO A 379 6.22 6.10 -12.11
CA PRO A 379 5.99 7.49 -12.49
C PRO A 379 6.19 7.68 -14.00
N PRO A 380 5.35 8.48 -14.68
CA PRO A 380 5.58 8.92 -16.03
C PRO A 380 6.71 9.96 -16.00
N GLN A 381 7.94 9.45 -15.91
CA GLN A 381 9.12 10.28 -15.95
C GLN A 381 9.14 11.02 -17.27
N THR A 382 9.40 12.33 -17.18
CA THR A 382 9.64 13.13 -18.38
C THR A 382 10.98 12.65 -18.92
N SER A 383 10.96 11.72 -19.88
CA SER A 383 12.17 11.33 -20.59
C SER A 383 12.82 12.63 -21.05
N GLN A 384 14.02 12.93 -20.55
CA GLN A 384 14.84 13.96 -21.18
C GLN A 384 14.87 13.57 -22.65
N LYS A 385 14.27 14.43 -23.48
CA LYS A 385 14.07 14.20 -24.90
C LYS A 385 15.35 13.58 -25.45
N GLU A 386 15.19 12.43 -26.11
CA GLU A 386 16.11 12.02 -27.14
C GLU A 386 16.36 13.26 -28.00
N ASN A 387 17.58 13.78 -27.98
CA ASN A 387 18.03 14.75 -28.96
C ASN A 387 17.98 14.01 -30.30
N LYS A 388 16.80 14.06 -30.93
CA LYS A 388 16.65 13.79 -32.34
C LYS A 388 17.47 14.87 -33.02
N VAL A 389 18.63 14.46 -33.50
CA VAL A 389 19.48 15.21 -34.41
C VAL A 389 18.60 15.53 -35.62
N GLU A 390 18.06 16.76 -35.67
CA GLU A 390 17.79 17.42 -36.93
C GLU A 390 19.16 17.78 -37.52
N ASN A 391 19.71 16.84 -38.28
CA ASN A 391 20.59 17.15 -39.39
C ASN A 391 20.04 16.37 -40.58
N GLU A 392 19.21 17.05 -41.36
CA GLU A 392 19.14 16.87 -42.80
C GLU A 392 18.40 18.06 -43.41
N GLN A 393 19.08 18.72 -44.36
CA GLN A 393 18.60 19.68 -45.36
C GLN A 393 18.67 21.19 -45.00
N GLU A 394 19.87 21.77 -45.15
CA GLU A 394 20.18 22.63 -46.32
C GLU A 394 21.62 22.43 -46.79
#